data_AF-A0ABD5SMR9-F1
#
_entry.id   AF-A0ABD5SMR9-F1
#
_cell.length_a   1.000
_cell.length_b   1.000
_cell.length_c   1.000
_cell.angle_alpha   90.00
_cell.angle_beta   90.00
_cell.angle_gamma   90.00
#
_symmetry.space_group_name_H-M   'P 1'
#
loop_
_entity.id
_entity.type
_entity.pdbx_description
1 polymer ?
#
loop_
_entity_poly.entity_id
_entity_poly.type
_entity_poly.pdbx_seq_one_letter_code
_entity_poly.pdbx_strand_id
1 'polypeptide(L)'
;MKTTAAFAGLECVDCGATVDAAESHRCPNCGGALDPTYDYDAIDLDRETFGSRPFDSQWRYAELLPFARESAVTTAEGATPLVDCPDLAAELGVGRVLIKDDGRNPTGSSTDR
;
A
#
# COMPACT_ATOMS: atom_id res chain seq x y z
N MET A 1 9.38 -10.92 -13.96
CA MET A 1 8.30 -10.77 -12.95
C MET A 1 7.15 -10.03 -13.61
N LYS A 2 5.88 -10.42 -13.42
CA LYS A 2 4.75 -9.68 -14.00
C LYS A 2 4.33 -8.57 -13.04
N THR A 3 4.52 -7.32 -13.46
CA THR A 3 4.11 -6.12 -12.71
C THR A 3 2.74 -5.63 -13.20
N THR A 4 2.11 -4.76 -12.42
CA THR A 4 0.86 -4.08 -12.81
C THR A 4 1.11 -2.98 -13.83
N ALA A 5 0.05 -2.51 -14.49
CA ALA A 5 0.13 -1.43 -15.47
C ALA A 5 0.58 -0.10 -14.85
N ALA A 6 0.19 0.17 -13.61
CA ALA A 6 0.55 1.40 -12.93
C ALA A 6 2.01 1.45 -12.48
N PHE A 7 2.67 0.30 -12.28
CA PHE A 7 4.04 0.30 -11.76
C PHE A 7 5.07 0.65 -12.84
N ALA A 8 5.75 1.77 -12.68
CA ALA A 8 6.68 2.33 -13.67
C ALA A 8 8.16 1.99 -13.41
N GLY A 9 8.50 1.50 -12.21
CA GLY A 9 9.85 1.08 -11.86
C GLY A 9 10.27 1.57 -10.47
N LEU A 10 11.58 1.70 -10.27
CA LEU A 10 12.16 2.23 -9.04
C LEU A 10 12.96 3.51 -9.35
N GLU A 11 12.90 4.50 -8.47
CA GLU A 11 13.70 5.71 -8.57
C GLU A 11 14.54 5.92 -7.31
N CYS A 12 15.79 6.32 -7.49
CA CYS A 12 16.64 6.65 -6.37
C CYS A 12 16.27 7.99 -5.75
N VAL A 13 15.95 7.99 -4.46
CA VAL A 13 15.60 9.20 -3.69
C VAL A 13 16.74 10.23 -3.63
N ASP A 14 17.99 9.79 -3.74
CA ASP A 14 19.17 10.67 -3.59
C ASP A 14 19.64 11.26 -4.93
N CYS A 15 19.52 10.51 -6.03
CA CYS A 15 20.10 10.92 -7.33
C CYS A 15 19.14 10.89 -8.51
N GLY A 16 17.87 10.50 -8.33
CA GLY A 16 16.85 10.46 -9.38
C GLY A 16 17.08 9.40 -10.46
N ALA A 17 18.06 8.51 -10.29
CA ALA A 17 18.31 7.44 -11.25
C ALA A 17 17.15 6.43 -11.23
N THR A 18 16.55 6.16 -12.39
CA THR A 18 15.60 5.09 -12.59
C THR A 18 16.33 3.75 -12.66
N VAL A 19 15.81 2.74 -11.95
CA VAL A 19 16.37 1.40 -11.85
C VAL A 19 15.26 0.39 -12.15
N ASP A 20 15.60 -0.67 -12.89
CA ASP A 20 14.69 -1.80 -13.10
C ASP A 20 14.44 -2.52 -11.77
N ALA A 21 13.17 -2.83 -11.50
CA ALA A 21 12.73 -3.49 -10.27
C ALA A 21 13.35 -4.89 -10.04
N ALA A 22 13.92 -5.51 -11.09
CA ALA A 22 14.55 -6.81 -11.00
C ALA A 22 15.97 -6.79 -10.39
N GLU A 23 16.67 -5.64 -10.37
CA GLU A 23 18.14 -5.68 -10.35
C GLU A 23 18.82 -5.22 -9.06
N SER A 24 18.17 -4.49 -8.15
CA SER A 24 18.90 -4.04 -6.94
C SER A 24 18.04 -3.59 -5.76
N HIS A 25 18.49 -3.89 -4.54
CA HIS A 25 17.94 -3.37 -3.29
C HIS A 25 18.39 -1.93 -2.97
N ARG A 26 19.38 -1.40 -3.70
CA ARG A 26 19.95 -0.06 -3.54
C ARG A 26 20.29 0.54 -4.89
N CYS A 27 20.36 1.86 -4.99
CA CYS A 27 20.75 2.50 -6.23
C CYS A 27 22.16 2.04 -6.68
N PRO A 28 22.32 1.55 -7.91
CA PRO A 28 23.62 1.11 -8.42
C PRO A 28 24.62 2.26 -8.58
N ASN A 29 24.13 3.50 -8.70
CA ASN A 29 24.98 4.67 -8.93
C ASN A 29 25.55 5.26 -7.63
N CYS A 30 24.75 5.31 -6.56
CA CYS A 30 25.13 6.00 -5.31
C CYS A 30 24.90 5.19 -4.02
N GLY A 31 24.30 3.99 -4.10
CA GLY A 31 23.95 3.18 -2.94
C GLY A 31 22.72 3.65 -2.14
N GLY A 32 22.05 4.71 -2.61
CA GLY A 32 20.85 5.30 -2.01
C GLY A 32 19.64 4.37 -1.98
N ALA A 33 18.62 4.76 -1.23
CA ALA A 33 17.35 4.05 -1.21
C ALA A 33 16.61 4.19 -2.55
N LEU A 34 15.79 3.20 -2.88
CA LEU A 34 14.96 3.17 -4.08
C LEU A 34 13.50 3.21 -3.66
N ASP A 35 12.71 4.06 -4.31
CA ASP A 35 11.27 4.22 -4.08
C ASP A 35 10.50 3.77 -5.33
N PRO A 36 9.36 3.06 -5.20
CA PRO A 36 8.58 2.65 -6.35
C PRO A 36 7.89 3.83 -7.01
N THR A 37 7.95 3.89 -8.33
CA THR A 37 7.28 4.92 -9.13
C THR A 37 6.07 4.34 -9.84
N TYR A 38 5.06 5.19 -10.05
CA TYR A 38 3.80 4.78 -10.65
C TYR A 38 3.33 5.77 -11.73
N ASP A 39 2.84 5.24 -12.84
CA ASP A 39 2.05 5.94 -13.84
C ASP A 39 0.57 5.70 -13.56
N TYR A 40 -0.08 6.64 -12.86
CA TYR A 40 -1.49 6.52 -12.54
C TYR A 40 -2.41 6.82 -13.73
N ASP A 41 -1.92 7.42 -14.81
CA ASP A 41 -2.70 7.62 -16.03
C ASP A 41 -2.87 6.31 -16.82
N ALA A 42 -2.07 5.28 -16.50
CA ALA A 42 -2.17 3.93 -17.06
C ALA A 42 -3.35 3.11 -16.48
N ILE A 43 -4.05 3.62 -15.47
CA ILE A 43 -5.18 2.95 -14.81
C ILE A 43 -6.37 3.88 -14.69
N ASP A 44 -7.58 3.33 -14.79
CA ASP A 44 -8.82 4.06 -14.57
C ASP A 44 -9.50 3.52 -13.30
N LEU A 45 -9.33 4.23 -12.19
CA LEU A 45 -9.89 3.87 -10.89
C LEU A 45 -10.57 5.08 -10.27
N ASP A 46 -11.77 4.85 -9.76
CA ASP A 46 -12.54 5.87 -9.04
C ASP A 46 -13.03 5.34 -7.68
N ARG A 47 -13.75 6.20 -6.96
CA ARG A 47 -14.30 5.86 -5.65
C ARG A 47 -15.36 4.74 -5.75
N GLU A 48 -16.12 4.69 -6.84
CA GLU A 48 -17.18 3.70 -7.05
C GLU A 48 -16.61 2.31 -7.32
N THR A 49 -15.50 2.26 -8.07
CA THR A 49 -14.70 1.07 -8.34
C THR A 49 -14.30 0.40 -7.03
N PHE A 50 -13.82 1.17 -6.05
CA PHE A 50 -13.52 0.60 -4.73
C PHE A 50 -14.78 0.36 -3.89
N GLY A 51 -15.79 1.22 -3.98
CA GLY A 51 -17.04 1.08 -3.23
C GLY A 51 -17.81 -0.22 -3.54
N SER A 52 -17.68 -0.73 -4.77
CA SER A 52 -18.30 -1.99 -5.21
C SER A 52 -17.51 -3.25 -4.82
N ARG A 53 -16.23 -3.11 -4.45
CA ARG A 53 -15.37 -4.24 -4.07
C ARG A 53 -15.59 -4.64 -2.61
N PRO A 54 -15.48 -5.94 -2.29
CA PRO A 54 -15.39 -6.39 -0.90
C PRO A 54 -14.29 -5.64 -0.13
N PHE A 55 -14.57 -5.36 1.15
CA PHE A 55 -13.58 -4.82 2.07
C PHE A 55 -12.97 -5.98 2.86
N ASP A 56 -12.14 -6.78 2.18
CA ASP A 56 -11.68 -8.08 2.67
C ASP A 56 -10.16 -8.19 2.88
N SER A 57 -9.38 -7.40 2.16
CA SER A 57 -7.91 -7.49 2.13
C SER A 57 -7.30 -6.23 1.49
N GLN A 58 -5.98 -6.07 1.58
CA GLN A 58 -5.24 -5.05 0.84
C GLN A 58 -5.33 -5.24 -0.69
N TRP A 59 -5.49 -6.48 -1.15
CA TRP A 59 -5.54 -6.83 -2.56
C TRP A 59 -6.79 -6.31 -3.29
N ARG A 60 -7.71 -5.64 -2.59
CA ARG A 60 -8.75 -4.80 -3.21
C ARG A 60 -8.19 -3.60 -3.97
N TYR A 61 -6.91 -3.27 -3.77
CA TYR A 61 -6.18 -2.20 -4.44
C TYR A 61 -5.11 -2.73 -5.42
N ALA A 62 -5.29 -3.95 -5.95
CA ALA A 62 -4.26 -4.66 -6.71
C ALA A 62 -3.63 -3.83 -7.83
N GLU A 63 -4.41 -3.01 -8.52
CA GLU A 63 -3.95 -2.15 -9.63
C GLU A 63 -3.00 -1.03 -9.18
N LEU A 64 -3.02 -0.68 -7.89
CA LEU A 64 -2.13 0.31 -7.26
C LEU A 64 -0.91 -0.34 -6.59
N LEU A 65 -0.81 -1.67 -6.60
CA LEU A 65 0.33 -2.42 -6.06
C LEU A 65 1.29 -2.80 -7.19
N PRO A 66 2.58 -3.07 -6.92
CA PRO A 66 3.56 -3.34 -7.96
C PRO A 66 3.37 -4.72 -8.64
N PHE A 67 2.65 -5.64 -7.98
CA PHE A 67 2.46 -7.01 -8.44
C PHE A 67 1.00 -7.34 -8.67
N ALA A 68 0.75 -8.15 -9.69
CA ALA A 68 -0.60 -8.59 -10.02
C ALA A 68 -1.18 -9.50 -8.92
N ARG A 69 -2.49 -9.39 -8.66
CA ARG A 69 -3.18 -10.14 -7.60
C ARG A 69 -3.00 -11.66 -7.74
N GLU A 70 -2.87 -12.17 -8.95
CA GLU A 70 -2.69 -13.60 -9.23
C GLU A 70 -1.34 -14.12 -8.74
N SER A 71 -0.38 -13.23 -8.50
CA SER A 71 0.95 -13.56 -7.93
C SER A 71 1.03 -13.35 -6.42
N ALA A 72 -0.06 -12.91 -5.79
CA ALA A 72 -0.11 -12.64 -4.36
C ALA A 72 0.09 -13.91 -3.52
N VAL A 73 1.02 -13.85 -2.57
CA VAL A 73 1.06 -14.75 -1.41
C VAL A 73 0.38 -14.00 -0.27
N THR A 74 -0.77 -14.46 0.18
CA THR A 74 -1.64 -13.70 1.08
C THR A 74 -2.30 -14.58 2.14
N THR A 75 -2.54 -13.99 3.31
CA THR A 75 -3.35 -14.54 4.41
C THR A 75 -4.59 -13.67 4.68
N ALA A 76 -5.02 -12.90 3.66
CA ALA A 76 -6.09 -11.91 3.73
C ALA A 76 -5.80 -10.73 4.66
N GLU A 77 -4.53 -10.31 4.71
CA GLU A 77 -4.08 -9.12 5.40
C GLU A 77 -4.70 -7.81 4.85
N GLY A 78 -4.75 -6.79 5.68
CA GLY A 78 -5.42 -5.52 5.39
C GLY A 78 -6.89 -5.52 5.80
N ALA A 79 -7.65 -4.56 5.26
CA ALA A 79 -9.06 -4.34 5.62
C ALA A 79 -9.37 -4.27 7.13
N THR A 80 -8.37 -3.92 7.95
CA THR A 80 -8.49 -3.81 9.40
C THR A 80 -9.45 -2.67 9.81
N PRO A 81 -10.11 -2.77 10.96
CA PRO A 81 -11.14 -1.80 11.32
C PRO A 81 -10.56 -0.42 11.66
N LEU A 82 -11.40 0.60 11.44
CA LEU A 82 -11.26 1.93 12.03
C LEU A 82 -12.24 2.01 13.20
N VAL A 83 -11.72 1.90 14.43
CA VAL A 83 -12.51 1.84 15.66
C VAL A 83 -12.78 3.27 16.15
N ASP A 84 -14.05 3.61 16.34
CA ASP A 84 -14.48 4.91 16.88
C ASP A 84 -14.24 4.97 18.40
N CYS A 85 -13.60 6.03 18.88
CA CYS A 85 -13.19 6.17 20.27
C CYS A 85 -13.71 7.49 20.88
N PRO A 86 -15.01 7.58 21.22
CA PRO A 86 -15.61 8.82 21.72
C PRO A 86 -15.05 9.28 23.07
N ASP A 87 -14.72 8.35 23.97
CA ASP A 87 -14.17 8.70 25.29
C ASP A 87 -12.79 9.34 25.17
N LEU A 88 -11.93 8.80 24.30
CA LEU A 88 -10.62 9.37 23.99
C LEU A 88 -10.75 10.72 23.27
N ALA A 89 -11.75 10.87 22.40
CA ALA A 89 -12.03 12.16 21.76
C ALA A 89 -12.42 13.23 22.79
N ALA A 90 -13.24 12.87 23.79
CA ALA A 90 -13.62 13.76 24.88
C ALA A 90 -12.43 14.12 25.78
N GLU A 91 -11.59 13.14 26.13
CA GLU A 91 -10.37 13.36 26.94
C GLU A 91 -9.39 14.33 26.26
N LEU A 92 -9.20 14.18 24.94
CA LEU A 92 -8.31 15.03 24.15
C LEU A 92 -8.93 16.38 23.76
N GLY A 93 -10.23 16.58 23.96
CA GLY A 93 -10.94 17.79 23.55
C GLY A 93 -11.07 17.97 22.04
N VAL A 94 -11.14 16.88 21.27
CA VAL A 94 -11.24 16.89 19.80
C VAL A 94 -12.58 16.35 19.31
N GLY A 95 -12.94 16.64 18.05
CA GLY A 95 -14.24 16.27 17.50
C GLY A 95 -14.44 14.76 17.28
N ARG A 96 -13.38 14.02 16.94
CA ARG A 96 -13.44 12.57 16.70
C ARG A 96 -12.06 11.93 16.77
N VAL A 97 -11.97 10.74 17.34
CA VAL A 97 -10.78 9.89 17.30
C VAL A 97 -11.16 8.54 16.71
N LEU A 98 -10.36 8.08 15.75
CA LEU A 98 -10.45 6.76 15.14
C LEU A 98 -9.12 6.04 15.31
N ILE A 99 -9.16 4.80 15.79
CA ILE A 99 -7.98 3.94 15.88
C ILE A 99 -7.99 2.97 14.69
N LYS A 100 -6.92 3.01 13.90
CA LYS A 100 -6.66 2.00 12.87
C LYS A 100 -6.03 0.77 13.53
N ASP A 101 -6.85 -0.25 13.79
CA ASP A 101 -6.46 -1.43 14.57
C ASP A 101 -5.77 -2.48 13.68
N ASP A 102 -4.53 -2.20 13.31
CA ASP A 102 -3.69 -3.10 12.50
C ASP A 102 -3.19 -4.33 13.25
N GLY A 103 -3.43 -4.40 14.56
CA GLY A 103 -3.25 -5.61 15.36
C GLY A 103 -4.22 -6.74 15.00
N ARG A 104 -5.20 -6.48 14.12
CA ARG A 104 -6.10 -7.51 13.59
C ARG A 104 -5.66 -8.14 12.28
N ASN A 105 -4.48 -7.79 11.77
CA ASN A 105 -3.86 -8.55 10.70
C ASN A 105 -3.49 -9.98 11.18
N PRO A 106 -3.30 -10.94 10.27
CA PRO A 106 -3.06 -12.35 10.60
C PRO A 106 -1.96 -12.63 11.63
N THR A 107 -0.85 -11.88 11.64
CA THR A 107 0.25 -12.04 12.62
C THR A 107 0.14 -11.08 13.81
N GLY A 108 -0.88 -10.23 13.84
CA GLY A 108 -1.04 -9.18 14.85
C GLY A 108 -0.17 -7.94 14.60
N SER A 109 0.37 -7.78 13.39
CA SER A 109 1.28 -6.69 13.02
C SER A 109 0.86 -6.01 11.71
N SER A 110 1.18 -4.72 11.57
CA SER A 110 1.01 -3.99 10.31
C SER A 110 1.92 -4.50 9.18
N THR A 111 3.00 -5.21 9.52
CA THR A 111 4.01 -5.74 8.58
C THR A 111 3.52 -6.88 7.70
N ASP A 112 2.30 -7.38 7.93
CA ASP A 112 1.69 -8.35 7.01
C ASP A 112 1.42 -7.72 5.63
N ARG A 113 1.28 -6.39 5.59
CA ARG A 113 1.20 -5.58 4.36
C ARG A 113 2.56 -5.03 3.99
#